data_AF-A0A958S9I7-F1
#
_entry.id   AF-A0A958S9I7-F1
#
_cell.length_a   1.000
_cell.length_b   1.000
_cell.length_c   1.000
_cell.angle_alpha   90.00
_cell.angle_beta   90.00
_cell.angle_gamma   90.00
#
_symmetry.space_group_name_H-M   'P 1'
#
loop_
_entity.id
_entity.type
_entity.pdbx_description
1 polymer ?
#
loop_
_entity_poly.entity_id
_entity_poly.type
_entity_poly.pdbx_seq_one_letter_code
_entity_poly.pdbx_strand_id
1 'polypeptide(L)'
;KNIFDFPLAQENDKPIWIKPYSESNTPMTKAFENAKRLCNDWINWGNHRDCHPPIIINITDGEATDAGSNFNALKSQVEQIKSLRTNYGSVSILNIHISTRAGDKLLFPSEVNTGDKFERLLFEMSTPLDENMIRIAQQKGYDIRHNAKGYVFNGNATDLINFLNIGTPQ
;
A
#
# COMPACT_ATOMS: atom_id res chain seq x y z
N LYS A 1 2.99 17.49 19.11
CA LYS A 1 3.05 16.35 20.05
C LYS A 1 3.39 15.11 19.25
N ASN A 2 4.37 14.32 19.66
CA ASN A 2 4.73 13.09 18.99
C ASN A 2 3.56 12.10 19.13
N ILE A 3 3.00 11.64 18.00
CA ILE A 3 1.72 10.90 17.96
C ILE A 3 1.81 9.50 18.58
N PHE A 4 3.02 9.04 18.92
CA PHE A 4 3.25 7.71 19.46
C PHE A 4 3.44 7.67 20.99
N ASP A 5 3.61 8.82 21.65
CA ASP A 5 3.83 8.84 23.10
C ASP A 5 2.51 8.82 23.89
N PHE A 6 1.43 9.34 23.30
CA PHE A 6 0.10 9.40 23.93
C PHE A 6 -1.01 9.25 22.87
N PRO A 7 -2.05 8.45 23.14
CA PRO A 7 -3.18 8.35 22.22
C PRO A 7 -3.95 9.67 22.16
N LEU A 8 -4.58 9.94 21.01
CA LEU A 8 -5.40 11.12 20.77
C LEU A 8 -6.67 11.14 21.65
N ALA A 9 -7.17 9.97 22.03
CA ALA A 9 -8.30 9.76 22.94
C ALA A 9 -8.32 8.30 23.44
N GLN A 10 -9.28 7.96 24.30
CA GLN A 10 -9.64 6.58 24.64
C GLN A 10 -11.14 6.39 24.44
N GLU A 11 -11.54 5.24 23.91
CA GLU A 11 -12.94 4.83 23.76
C GLU A 11 -13.07 3.37 24.16
N ASN A 12 -13.96 3.06 25.10
CA ASN A 12 -14.13 1.71 25.67
C ASN A 12 -12.79 1.08 26.11
N ASP A 13 -11.98 1.83 26.86
CA ASP A 13 -10.63 1.45 27.33
C ASP A 13 -9.62 1.12 26.21
N LYS A 14 -9.94 1.43 24.95
CA LYS A 14 -9.02 1.26 23.81
C LYS A 14 -8.42 2.62 23.41
N PRO A 15 -7.09 2.71 23.25
CA PRO A 15 -6.45 3.94 22.81
C PRO A 15 -6.79 4.25 21.34
N ILE A 16 -7.19 5.49 21.08
CA ILE A 16 -7.41 6.02 19.73
C ILE A 16 -6.13 6.74 19.30
N TRP A 17 -5.40 6.17 18.35
CA TRP A 17 -4.17 6.74 17.81
C TRP A 17 -4.40 7.59 16.55
N ILE A 18 -5.50 7.34 15.85
CA ILE A 18 -5.86 7.99 14.60
C ILE A 18 -7.34 8.36 14.68
N LYS A 19 -7.69 9.57 14.26
CA LYS A 19 -9.08 10.01 14.08
C LYS A 19 -9.33 10.28 12.61
N PRO A 20 -10.54 9.97 12.09
CA PRO A 20 -10.88 10.33 10.74
C PRO A 20 -10.80 11.86 10.58
N TYR A 21 -10.12 12.27 9.52
CA TYR A 21 -10.02 13.67 9.11
C TYR A 21 -10.25 13.72 7.61
N SER A 22 -11.23 14.51 7.17
CA SER A 22 -11.57 14.62 5.76
C SER A 22 -11.76 16.09 5.37
N GLU A 23 -10.95 16.57 4.44
CA GLU A 23 -11.09 17.89 3.80
C GLU A 23 -11.34 17.72 2.30
N SER A 24 -12.44 17.08 1.91
CA SER A 24 -12.98 16.92 0.53
C SER A 24 -12.03 16.50 -0.61
N ASN A 25 -10.74 16.31 -0.33
CA ASN A 25 -9.64 16.12 -1.27
C ASN A 25 -8.88 14.86 -0.87
N THR A 26 -8.26 14.23 -1.86
CA THR A 26 -7.40 13.05 -1.68
C THR A 26 -6.00 13.40 -2.19
N PRO A 27 -5.19 14.12 -1.39
CA PRO A 27 -3.85 14.57 -1.78
C PRO A 27 -2.83 13.41 -1.75
N MET A 28 -3.05 12.43 -2.64
CA MET A 28 -2.32 11.17 -2.68
C MET A 28 -0.85 11.38 -3.07
N THR A 29 -0.55 12.32 -3.97
CA THR A 29 0.83 12.64 -4.37
C THR A 29 1.64 13.11 -3.17
N LYS A 30 1.09 14.02 -2.37
CA LYS A 30 1.72 14.48 -1.12
C LYS A 30 1.85 13.37 -0.08
N ALA A 31 0.86 12.48 0.01
CA ALA A 31 0.93 11.33 0.91
C ALA A 31 2.11 10.39 0.54
N PHE A 32 2.27 10.07 -0.74
CA PHE A 32 3.42 9.29 -1.21
C PHE A 32 4.73 10.04 -1.08
N GLU A 33 4.78 11.36 -1.31
CA GLU A 33 5.98 12.17 -1.06
C GLU A 33 6.43 12.07 0.41
N ASN A 34 5.49 12.16 1.36
CA ASN A 34 5.78 11.99 2.77
C ASN A 34 6.23 10.55 3.09
N ALA A 35 5.56 9.55 2.53
CA ALA A 35 5.95 8.14 2.68
C ALA A 35 7.38 7.88 2.15
N LYS A 36 7.75 8.49 1.02
CA LYS A 36 9.11 8.43 0.47
C LYS A 36 10.14 8.97 1.45
N ARG A 37 9.87 10.15 2.02
CA ARG A 37 10.76 10.77 3.02
C ARG A 37 10.93 9.85 4.22
N LEU A 38 9.82 9.32 4.77
CA LEU A 38 9.86 8.39 5.91
C LEU A 38 10.63 7.11 5.59
N CYS A 39 10.44 6.51 4.40
CA CYS A 39 11.19 5.33 4.00
C CYS A 39 12.68 5.63 3.87
N ASN A 40 13.05 6.76 3.26
CA ASN A 40 14.44 7.15 3.14
C ASN A 40 15.07 7.40 4.51
N ASP A 41 14.40 8.14 5.40
CA ASP A 41 14.88 8.41 6.75
C ASP A 41 15.05 7.10 7.53
N TRP A 42 14.07 6.19 7.46
CA TRP A 42 14.11 4.90 8.14
C TRP A 42 15.24 4.01 7.63
N ILE A 43 15.39 3.86 6.30
CA ILE A 43 16.41 2.99 5.68
C ILE A 43 17.83 3.44 6.06
N ASN A 44 18.04 4.75 6.19
CA ASN A 44 19.35 5.34 6.49
C ASN A 44 19.64 5.50 8.00
N TRP A 45 18.75 5.00 8.87
CA TRP A 45 18.91 5.12 10.31
C TRP A 45 19.50 3.85 10.93
N GLY A 46 20.63 3.99 11.63
CA GLY A 46 21.25 2.89 12.37
C GLY A 46 21.57 1.68 11.48
N ASN A 47 21.07 0.51 11.88
CA ASN A 47 21.24 -0.76 11.17
C ASN A 47 20.04 -1.15 10.30
N HIS A 48 19.08 -0.25 10.05
CA HIS A 48 17.87 -0.56 9.29
C HIS A 48 18.13 -0.94 7.82
N ARG A 49 19.31 -0.58 7.29
CA ARG A 49 19.76 -1.05 5.98
C ARG A 49 19.86 -2.58 5.90
N ASP A 50 20.05 -3.25 7.04
CA ASP A 50 20.08 -4.70 7.18
C ASP A 50 18.77 -5.28 7.72
N CYS A 51 17.64 -4.60 7.48
CA CYS A 51 16.30 -5.09 7.79
C CYS A 51 15.48 -5.35 6.52
N HIS A 52 14.34 -6.01 6.69
CA HIS A 52 13.34 -6.12 5.62
C HIS A 52 12.95 -4.71 5.12
N PRO A 53 12.83 -4.49 3.79
CA PRO A 53 12.48 -3.18 3.28
C PRO A 53 11.11 -2.70 3.77
N PRO A 54 10.91 -1.37 3.89
CA PRO A 54 9.60 -0.81 4.19
C PRO A 54 8.51 -1.28 3.22
N ILE A 55 7.30 -1.44 3.76
CA ILE A 55 6.09 -1.74 3.00
C ILE A 55 5.14 -0.55 3.16
N ILE A 56 4.74 0.04 2.04
CA ILE A 56 3.74 1.11 2.00
C ILE A 56 2.41 0.51 1.59
N ILE A 57 1.37 0.82 2.36
CA ILE A 57 0.01 0.37 2.10
C ILE A 57 -0.85 1.62 1.91
N ASN A 58 -1.28 1.85 0.67
CA ASN A 58 -2.20 2.90 0.32
C ASN A 58 -3.63 2.36 0.34
N ILE A 59 -4.51 2.99 1.11
CA ILE A 59 -5.92 2.62 1.23
C ILE A 59 -6.73 3.83 0.80
N THR A 60 -7.53 3.68 -0.26
CA THR A 60 -8.24 4.82 -0.87
C THR A 60 -9.59 4.40 -1.42
N ASP A 61 -10.58 5.27 -1.25
CA ASP A 61 -11.90 5.21 -1.88
C ASP A 61 -12.12 6.31 -2.93
N GLY A 62 -11.14 7.20 -3.12
CA GLY A 62 -11.23 8.35 -4.02
C GLY A 62 -10.00 8.53 -4.92
N GLU A 63 -10.21 9.26 -6.02
CA GLU A 63 -9.16 9.61 -6.98
C GLU A 63 -8.17 10.62 -6.40
N ALA A 64 -6.90 10.55 -6.83
CA ALA A 64 -5.89 11.52 -6.43
C ALA A 64 -6.22 12.93 -6.95
N THR A 65 -6.44 13.88 -6.05
CA THR A 65 -6.86 15.25 -6.41
C THR A 65 -5.69 16.21 -6.65
N ASP A 66 -4.46 15.78 -6.38
CA ASP A 66 -3.23 16.60 -6.46
C ASP A 66 -2.24 16.13 -7.55
N ALA A 67 -2.66 15.22 -8.42
CA ALA A 67 -1.79 14.54 -9.38
C ALA A 67 -1.93 15.04 -10.83
N GLY A 68 -2.86 15.97 -11.09
CA GLY A 68 -3.24 16.41 -12.44
C GLY A 68 -3.93 15.31 -13.26
N SER A 69 -4.37 15.65 -14.47
CA SER A 69 -5.19 14.76 -15.32
C SER A 69 -4.50 13.47 -15.79
N ASN A 70 -3.16 13.46 -15.83
CA ASN A 70 -2.36 12.33 -16.31
C ASN A 70 -1.64 11.56 -15.18
N PHE A 71 -1.79 12.00 -13.93
CA PHE A 71 -1.15 11.39 -12.76
C PHE A 71 0.39 11.31 -12.81
N ASN A 72 1.06 12.07 -13.68
CA ASN A 72 2.51 11.95 -13.91
C ASN A 72 3.34 12.23 -12.65
N ALA A 73 2.95 13.23 -11.85
CA ALA A 73 3.64 13.54 -10.61
C ALA A 73 3.54 12.37 -9.61
N LEU A 74 2.34 11.82 -9.45
CA LEU A 74 2.10 10.66 -8.60
C LEU A 74 2.87 9.42 -9.07
N LYS A 75 2.82 9.10 -10.38
CA LYS A 75 3.60 8.00 -10.97
C LYS A 75 5.10 8.17 -10.71
N SER A 76 5.64 9.37 -10.91
CA SER A 76 7.05 9.67 -10.65
C SER A 76 7.42 9.48 -9.17
N GLN A 77 6.57 9.91 -8.24
CA GLN A 77 6.81 9.69 -6.80
C GLN A 77 6.81 8.21 -6.45
N VAL A 78 5.87 7.43 -6.98
CA VAL A 78 5.77 5.99 -6.77
C VAL A 78 7.00 5.25 -7.29
N GLU A 79 7.49 5.60 -8.48
CA GLU A 79 8.69 4.95 -9.04
C GLU A 79 9.96 5.32 -8.25
N GLN A 80 10.08 6.56 -7.77
CA GLN A 80 11.16 6.94 -6.85
C GLN A 80 11.13 6.12 -5.55
N ILE A 81 9.94 5.89 -4.98
CA ILE A 81 9.78 5.05 -3.78
C ILE A 81 10.23 3.63 -4.06
N LYS A 82 9.79 3.01 -5.16
CA LYS A 82 10.17 1.63 -5.52
C LYS A 82 11.67 1.47 -5.77
N SER A 83 12.39 2.56 -6.07
CA SER A 83 13.85 2.55 -6.19
C SER A 83 14.58 2.53 -4.84
N LEU A 84 13.91 2.93 -3.75
CA LEU A 84 14.46 2.81 -2.40
C LEU A 84 14.55 1.34 -2.03
N ARG A 85 15.62 0.96 -1.32
CA ARG A 85 15.89 -0.44 -1.00
C ARG A 85 16.69 -0.59 0.28
N THR A 86 16.58 -1.73 0.95
CA THR A 86 17.52 -2.22 1.95
C THR A 86 18.45 -3.25 1.30
N ASN A 87 19.28 -3.92 2.10
CA ASN A 87 20.09 -5.03 1.62
C ASN A 87 19.25 -6.28 1.31
N TYR A 88 17.99 -6.33 1.74
CA TYR A 88 17.07 -7.46 1.57
C TYR A 88 15.99 -7.25 0.50
N GLY A 89 15.91 -6.08 -0.12
CA GLY A 89 14.93 -5.83 -1.19
C GLY A 89 14.57 -4.36 -1.35
N SER A 90 13.69 -4.09 -2.31
CA SER A 90 13.16 -2.74 -2.55
C SER A 90 11.90 -2.47 -1.74
N VAL A 91 11.60 -1.19 -1.50
CA VAL A 91 10.34 -0.77 -0.90
C VAL A 91 9.18 -1.24 -1.78
N SER A 92 8.18 -1.84 -1.14
CA SER A 92 6.99 -2.36 -1.81
C SER A 92 5.79 -1.46 -1.56
N ILE A 93 4.97 -1.26 -2.59
CA ILE A 93 3.72 -0.49 -2.51
C ILE A 93 2.56 -1.43 -2.78
N LEU A 94 1.62 -1.47 -1.85
CA LEU A 94 0.34 -2.15 -1.97
C LEU A 94 -0.78 -1.11 -2.06
N ASN A 95 -1.75 -1.32 -2.94
CA ASN A 95 -2.92 -0.47 -3.04
C ASN A 95 -4.19 -1.27 -2.74
N ILE A 96 -4.98 -0.77 -1.79
CA ILE A 96 -6.35 -1.19 -1.53
C ILE A 96 -7.28 -0.11 -2.08
N HIS A 97 -8.01 -0.49 -3.12
CA HIS A 97 -9.05 0.32 -3.73
C HIS A 97 -10.41 -0.09 -3.15
N ILE A 98 -11.01 0.83 -2.38
CA ILE A 98 -12.35 0.68 -1.82
C ILE A 98 -13.32 1.35 -2.80
N SER A 99 -14.01 0.58 -3.64
CA SER A 99 -14.96 1.12 -4.59
C SER A 99 -16.39 0.94 -4.12
N THR A 100 -17.26 1.92 -4.39
CA THR A 100 -18.71 1.76 -4.25
C THR A 100 -19.33 1.03 -5.44
N ARG A 101 -18.56 0.77 -6.51
CA ARG A 101 -19.03 0.03 -7.67
C ARG A 101 -19.27 -1.43 -7.32
N ALA A 102 -20.43 -1.94 -7.71
CA ALA A 102 -20.72 -3.37 -7.69
C ALA A 102 -19.72 -4.09 -8.61
N GLY A 103 -18.98 -5.03 -8.05
CA GLY A 103 -17.98 -5.81 -8.76
C GLY A 103 -17.39 -6.87 -7.85
N ASP A 104 -16.89 -7.95 -8.46
CA ASP A 104 -16.24 -9.02 -7.71
C ASP A 104 -14.97 -8.51 -7.05
N LYS A 105 -14.75 -8.99 -5.83
CA LYS A 105 -13.53 -8.72 -5.08
C LYS A 105 -12.34 -9.28 -5.85
N LEU A 106 -11.35 -8.43 -6.14
CA LEU A 106 -10.09 -8.85 -6.75
C LEU A 106 -8.99 -8.83 -5.70
N LEU A 107 -8.37 -9.99 -5.48
CA LEU A 107 -7.23 -10.13 -4.57
C LEU A 107 -6.00 -10.49 -5.38
N PHE A 108 -4.99 -9.62 -5.33
CA PHE A 108 -3.69 -9.83 -5.96
C PHE A 108 -3.76 -10.21 -7.45
N PRO A 109 -4.50 -9.45 -8.27
CA PRO A 109 -4.61 -9.79 -9.67
C PRO A 109 -3.25 -9.65 -10.37
N SER A 110 -3.04 -10.44 -11.42
CA SER A 110 -1.93 -10.25 -12.38
C SER A 110 -2.28 -9.24 -13.48
N GLU A 111 -3.56 -8.91 -13.64
CA GLU A 111 -4.08 -7.96 -14.62
C GLU A 111 -5.43 -7.38 -14.16
N VAL A 112 -5.75 -6.16 -14.59
CA VAL A 112 -7.08 -5.56 -14.37
C VAL A 112 -7.73 -5.21 -15.70
N ASN A 113 -8.92 -5.76 -15.95
CA ASN A 113 -9.73 -5.42 -17.11
C ASN A 113 -10.77 -4.37 -16.72
N THR A 114 -10.33 -3.12 -16.67
CA THR A 114 -11.16 -1.98 -16.25
C THR A 114 -11.08 -0.82 -17.24
N GLY A 115 -12.22 -0.17 -17.46
CA GLY A 115 -12.31 1.12 -18.15
C GLY A 115 -12.04 2.32 -17.23
N ASP A 116 -11.89 2.07 -15.93
CA ASP A 116 -11.58 3.06 -14.92
C ASP A 116 -10.08 3.37 -14.92
N LYS A 117 -9.73 4.62 -15.26
CA LYS A 117 -8.34 5.05 -15.34
C LYS A 117 -7.67 5.03 -13.96
N PHE A 118 -8.42 5.27 -12.90
CA PHE A 118 -7.89 5.33 -11.56
C PHE A 118 -7.66 3.93 -10.98
N GLU A 119 -8.59 3.00 -11.24
CA GLU A 119 -8.38 1.59 -10.90
C GLU A 119 -7.12 1.03 -11.59
N ARG A 120 -6.97 1.31 -12.89
CA ARG A 120 -5.77 0.94 -13.66
C ARG A 120 -4.50 1.58 -13.10
N LEU A 121 -4.56 2.85 -12.70
CA LEU A 121 -3.45 3.56 -12.08
C LEU A 121 -3.01 2.88 -10.76
N LEU A 122 -3.93 2.59 -9.85
CA LEU A 122 -3.60 1.93 -8.57
C LEU A 122 -2.99 0.54 -8.79
N PHE A 123 -3.52 -0.22 -9.76
CA PHE A 123 -2.93 -1.50 -10.15
C PHE A 123 -1.51 -1.33 -10.72
N GLU A 124 -1.28 -0.36 -11.62
CA GLU A 124 0.03 -0.05 -12.19
C GLU A 124 1.05 0.33 -11.11
N MET A 125 0.64 1.16 -10.15
CA MET A 125 1.47 1.62 -9.04
C MET A 125 1.80 0.53 -8.03
N SER A 126 1.02 -0.55 -7.95
CA SER A 126 1.27 -1.66 -7.04
C SER A 126 2.51 -2.46 -7.44
N THR A 127 3.28 -2.91 -6.45
CA THR A 127 4.49 -3.72 -6.65
C THR A 127 4.11 -5.18 -6.96
N PRO A 128 4.79 -5.84 -7.91
CA PRO A 128 4.66 -7.29 -8.10
C PRO A 128 5.00 -8.06 -6.83
N LEU A 129 4.25 -9.11 -6.54
CA LEU A 129 4.54 -10.02 -5.45
C LEU A 129 5.74 -10.89 -5.82
N ASP A 130 6.63 -11.13 -4.86
CA ASP A 130 7.72 -12.08 -5.05
C ASP A 130 7.23 -13.54 -5.02
N GLU A 131 8.09 -14.46 -5.45
CA GLU A 131 7.75 -15.88 -5.53
C GLU A 131 7.40 -16.49 -4.17
N ASN A 132 8.00 -16.01 -3.08
CA ASN A 132 7.68 -16.49 -1.73
C ASN A 132 6.29 -16.04 -1.31
N MET A 133 5.95 -14.77 -1.54
CA MET A 133 4.62 -14.23 -1.27
C MET A 133 3.55 -14.98 -2.07
N ILE A 134 3.79 -15.23 -3.36
CA ILE A 134 2.88 -16.01 -4.21
C ILE A 134 2.71 -17.44 -3.66
N ARG A 135 3.83 -18.12 -3.37
CA ARG A 135 3.82 -19.51 -2.87
C ARG A 135 3.03 -19.64 -1.57
N ILE A 136 3.27 -18.76 -0.61
CA ILE A 136 2.59 -18.82 0.69
C ILE A 136 1.11 -18.45 0.54
N ALA A 137 0.76 -17.50 -0.32
CA ALA A 137 -0.63 -17.17 -0.59
C ALA A 137 -1.39 -18.35 -1.23
N GLN A 138 -0.77 -19.05 -2.18
CA GLN A 138 -1.32 -20.29 -2.74
C GLN A 138 -1.52 -21.37 -1.65
N GLN A 139 -0.56 -21.52 -0.72
CA GLN A 139 -0.70 -22.43 0.42
C GLN A 139 -1.87 -22.07 1.35
N LYS A 140 -2.23 -20.78 1.43
CA LYS A 140 -3.40 -20.29 2.17
C LYS A 140 -4.70 -20.36 1.38
N GLY A 141 -4.68 -20.90 0.16
CA GLY A 141 -5.86 -21.12 -0.68
C GLY A 141 -6.24 -19.93 -1.57
N TYR A 142 -5.38 -18.92 -1.71
CA TYR A 142 -5.62 -17.84 -2.68
C TYR A 142 -5.26 -18.30 -4.09
N ASP A 143 -6.14 -18.07 -5.06
CA ASP A 143 -5.87 -18.28 -6.49
C ASP A 143 -5.02 -17.13 -7.04
N ILE A 144 -3.71 -17.19 -6.78
CA ILE A 144 -2.73 -16.19 -7.22
C ILE A 144 -1.93 -16.72 -8.41
N ARG A 145 -1.88 -15.92 -9.47
CA ARG A 145 -1.11 -16.19 -10.68
C ARG A 145 0.29 -15.59 -10.61
N HIS A 146 1.17 -16.04 -11.51
CA HIS A 146 2.46 -15.39 -11.74
C HIS A 146 2.25 -13.91 -12.12
N ASN A 147 3.17 -13.04 -11.72
CA ASN A 147 3.08 -11.58 -11.89
C ASN A 147 1.91 -10.90 -11.15
N ALA A 148 1.30 -11.58 -10.17
CA ALA A 148 0.37 -10.94 -9.26
C ALA A 148 0.98 -9.69 -8.63
N LYS A 149 0.16 -8.66 -8.45
CA LYS A 149 0.58 -7.42 -7.80
C LYS A 149 -0.08 -7.28 -6.43
N GLY A 150 0.53 -6.47 -5.56
CA GLY A 150 -0.03 -6.03 -4.28
C GLY A 150 -1.25 -5.10 -4.43
N TYR A 151 -2.21 -5.47 -5.28
CA TYR A 151 -3.43 -4.71 -5.54
C TYR A 151 -4.64 -5.48 -5.01
N VAL A 152 -5.55 -4.75 -4.38
CA VAL A 152 -6.81 -5.28 -3.88
C VAL A 152 -7.94 -4.34 -4.29
N PHE A 153 -8.98 -4.89 -4.92
CA PHE A 153 -10.20 -4.18 -5.27
C PHE A 153 -11.35 -4.74 -4.44
N ASN A 154 -12.07 -3.87 -3.71
CA ASN A 154 -13.19 -4.25 -2.82
C ASN A 154 -12.83 -5.33 -1.78
N GLY A 155 -11.55 -5.49 -1.44
CA GLY A 155 -11.13 -6.37 -0.36
C GLY A 155 -11.23 -5.69 1.00
N ASN A 156 -11.29 -6.51 2.06
CA ASN A 156 -11.33 -5.99 3.42
C ASN A 156 -9.91 -5.99 4.04
N ALA A 157 -9.74 -5.26 5.14
CA ALA A 157 -8.46 -5.17 5.83
C ALA A 157 -7.91 -6.54 6.29
N THR A 158 -8.78 -7.53 6.53
CA THR A 158 -8.40 -8.88 6.93
C THR A 158 -7.63 -9.61 5.83
N ASP A 159 -8.03 -9.47 4.57
CA ASP A 159 -7.32 -10.09 3.44
C ASP A 159 -5.89 -9.57 3.32
N LEU A 160 -5.70 -8.26 3.53
CA LEU A 160 -4.40 -7.62 3.54
C LEU A 160 -3.57 -8.06 4.76
N ILE A 161 -4.13 -8.07 5.97
CA ILE A 161 -3.40 -8.47 7.18
C ILE A 161 -2.95 -9.93 7.05
N ASN A 162 -3.83 -10.80 6.55
CA ASN A 162 -3.49 -12.18 6.26
C ASN A 162 -2.33 -12.28 5.27
N PHE A 163 -2.25 -11.37 4.30
CA PHE A 163 -1.14 -11.26 3.36
C PHE A 163 0.14 -10.64 3.95
N LEU A 164 0.08 -9.63 4.82
CA LEU A 164 1.29 -9.11 5.45
C LEU A 164 1.96 -10.15 6.36
N ASN A 165 1.15 -10.99 7.01
CA ASN A 165 1.62 -12.16 7.76
C ASN A 165 2.30 -13.22 6.87
N ILE A 166 2.14 -13.14 5.54
CA ILE A 166 2.82 -13.99 4.56
C ILE A 166 4.21 -13.44 4.22
N GLY A 167 4.33 -12.10 4.08
CA GLY A 167 5.57 -11.45 3.66
C GLY A 167 6.62 -11.25 4.77
N THR A 168 6.30 -11.61 6.02
CA THR A 168 7.25 -11.52 7.13
C THR A 168 7.88 -12.91 7.34
N PRO A 169 9.18 -13.12 7.01
CA PRO A 169 9.82 -14.38 7.34
C PRO A 169 9.83 -14.56 8.87
N GLN A 170 9.49 -15.76 9.34
CA GLN A 170 9.84 -16.20 10.69
C GLN A 170 11.32 -16.60 10.74
#